data_AF-A0AAU6M5C0-F1
#
_entry.id   AF-A0AAU6M5C0-F1
#
_cell.length_a   1.000
_cell.length_b   1.000
_cell.length_c   1.000
_cell.angle_alpha   90.00
_cell.angle_beta   90.00
_cell.angle_gamma   90.00
#
_symmetry.space_group_name_H-M   'P 1'
#
loop_
_entity.id
_entity.type
_entity.pdbx_description
1 polymer ?
#
loop_
_entity_poly.entity_id
_entity_poly.type
_entity_poly.pdbx_seq_one_letter_code
_entity_poly.pdbx_strand_id
1 'polypeptide(L)'
;MDDYPLLNLFWTMLWFFLWVMWLFLLFRVIMDIFRSHDLGGWAKAGWLILALVLPYLGVLVYVIARGRSMGARDAKEAKERDAAFKAYVRDAAGTDAGGGSTKGNHVEDLAKLADLKDRGAITDEEYRQAKTKLLV
;
A
#
# COMPACT_ATOMS: atom_id res chain seq x y z
N MET A 1 30.14 -36.47 -44.54
CA MET A 1 29.50 -36.56 -43.22
C MET A 1 30.12 -35.42 -42.45
N ASP A 2 29.51 -34.25 -42.56
CA ASP A 2 30.12 -33.03 -42.02
C ASP A 2 30.15 -33.17 -40.50
N ASP A 3 31.36 -33.18 -39.95
CA ASP A 3 31.59 -33.14 -38.52
C ASP A 3 30.80 -31.94 -37.99
N TYR A 4 29.79 -32.19 -37.16
CA TYR A 4 29.17 -31.13 -36.36
C TYR A 4 30.11 -30.90 -35.19
N PRO A 5 31.04 -29.92 -35.24
CA PRO A 5 31.90 -29.65 -34.11
C PRO A 5 31.01 -29.37 -32.89
N LEU A 6 31.41 -29.86 -31.72
CA LEU A 6 30.68 -29.66 -30.46
C LEU A 6 30.29 -28.20 -30.23
N LEU A 7 31.07 -27.27 -30.79
CA LEU A 7 30.81 -25.83 -30.81
C LEU A 7 29.57 -25.44 -31.63
N ASN A 8 29.33 -26.05 -32.80
CA ASN A 8 28.10 -25.85 -33.57
C ASN A 8 26.88 -26.41 -32.84
N LEU A 9 27.01 -27.58 -32.18
CA LEU A 9 25.93 -28.15 -31.36
C LEU A 9 25.60 -27.26 -30.15
N PHE A 10 26.62 -26.68 -29.52
CA PHE A 10 26.44 -25.70 -28.45
C PHE A 10 25.68 -24.46 -28.95
N TRP A 11 26.06 -23.92 -30.10
CA TRP A 11 25.38 -22.76 -30.69
C TRP A 11 23.94 -23.06 -31.10
N THR A 12 23.65 -24.23 -31.67
CA THR A 12 22.27 -24.62 -32.00
C THR A 12 21.42 -24.85 -30.76
N MET A 13 21.97 -25.48 -29.71
CA MET A 13 21.30 -25.64 -28.42
C MET A 13 21.03 -24.28 -27.75
N LEU A 14 22.01 -23.35 -27.79
CA LEU A 14 21.86 -22.00 -27.26
C LEU A 14 20.79 -21.22 -28.02
N TRP A 15 20.80 -21.26 -29.35
CA TRP A 15 19.78 -20.64 -30.19
C TRP A 15 18.39 -21.22 -29.94
N PHE A 16 18.29 -22.55 -29.80
CA PHE A 16 17.05 -23.23 -29.46
C PHE A 16 16.54 -22.80 -28.08
N PHE A 17 17.41 -22.74 -27.08
CA PHE A 17 17.08 -22.25 -25.74
C PHE A 17 16.60 -20.79 -25.77
N LEU A 18 17.30 -19.91 -26.48
CA LEU A 18 16.90 -18.50 -26.65
C LEU A 18 15.54 -18.39 -27.35
N TRP A 19 15.27 -19.25 -28.34
CA TRP A 19 14.00 -19.29 -29.04
C TRP A 19 12.85 -19.76 -28.15
N VAL A 20 13.07 -20.80 -27.34
CA VAL A 20 12.10 -21.28 -26.35
C VAL A 20 11.87 -20.24 -25.25
N MET A 21 12.94 -19.62 -24.74
CA MET A 21 12.86 -18.52 -23.78
C MET A 21 12.11 -17.32 -24.35
N TRP A 22 12.32 -17.00 -25.63
CA TRP A 22 11.59 -15.95 -26.33
C TRP A 22 10.09 -16.24 -26.39
N LEU A 23 9.70 -17.45 -26.79
CA LEU A 23 8.29 -17.86 -26.77
C LEU A 23 7.69 -17.79 -25.37
N PHE A 24 8.43 -18.23 -24.35
CA PHE A 24 7.97 -18.14 -22.96
C PHE A 24 7.73 -16.69 -22.53
N LEU A 25 8.63 -15.78 -22.88
CA LEU A 25 8.46 -14.34 -22.63
C LEU A 25 7.25 -13.78 -23.38
N LEU A 26 7.06 -14.17 -24.65
CA LEU A 26 5.90 -13.77 -25.45
C LEU A 26 4.59 -14.19 -24.75
N PHE A 27 4.46 -15.46 -24.37
CA PHE A 27 3.27 -15.95 -23.65
C PHE A 27 3.07 -15.25 -22.31
N ARG A 28 4.15 -14.99 -21.56
CA ARG A 28 4.09 -14.30 -20.27
C ARG A 28 3.62 -12.85 -20.42
N VAL A 29 4.13 -12.13 -21.42
CA VAL A 29 3.71 -10.76 -21.75
C VAL A 29 2.24 -10.74 -22.19
N ILE A 30 1.84 -11.68 -23.04
CA ILE A 30 0.45 -11.82 -23.47
C ILE A 30 -0.47 -12.05 -22.25
N MET A 31 -0.16 -13.02 -21.39
CA MET A 31 -0.96 -13.28 -20.18
C MET A 31 -1.04 -12.06 -19.25
N ASP A 32 0.05 -11.32 -19.10
CA ASP A 32 0.10 -10.15 -18.26
C ASP A 32 -0.71 -8.97 -18.84
N ILE A 33 -0.71 -8.79 -20.17
CA ILE A 33 -1.59 -7.84 -20.87
C ILE A 33 -3.06 -8.24 -20.68
N PHE A 34 -3.40 -9.52 -20.81
CA PHE A 34 -4.76 -10.01 -20.58
C PHE A 34 -5.21 -9.80 -19.13
N ARG A 35 -4.32 -10.03 -18.15
CA ARG A 35 -4.59 -9.80 -16.72
C ARG A 35 -4.75 -8.33 -16.36
N SER A 36 -4.18 -7.42 -17.15
CA SER A 36 -4.40 -5.99 -16.99
C SER A 36 -5.81 -5.61 -17.48
N HIS A 37 -6.71 -5.35 -16.53
CA HIS A 37 -8.07 -4.88 -16.79
C HIS A 37 -8.14 -3.36 -17.02
N ASP A 38 -7.03 -2.65 -16.75
CA ASP A 38 -6.88 -1.20 -16.92
C ASP A 38 -6.62 -0.76 -18.38
N LEU A 39 -6.28 -1.70 -19.28
CA LEU A 39 -5.93 -1.40 -20.66
C LEU A 39 -7.12 -1.66 -21.60
N GLY A 40 -7.56 -0.62 -22.31
CA GLY A 40 -8.56 -0.74 -23.38
C GLY A 40 -8.08 -1.67 -24.50
N GLY A 41 -9.02 -2.31 -25.22
CA GLY A 41 -8.72 -3.37 -26.20
C GLY A 41 -7.72 -2.98 -27.30
N TRP A 42 -7.73 -1.72 -27.74
CA TRP A 42 -6.76 -1.19 -28.73
C TRP A 42 -5.33 -1.13 -28.22
N ALA A 43 -5.13 -0.81 -26.93
CA ALA A 43 -3.82 -0.84 -26.31
C ALA A 43 -3.30 -2.29 -26.26
N LYS A 44 -4.16 -3.26 -25.92
CA LYS A 44 -3.80 -4.69 -25.90
C LYS A 44 -3.32 -5.18 -27.28
N ALA A 45 -4.04 -4.79 -28.35
CA ALA A 45 -3.68 -5.16 -29.72
C ALA A 45 -2.32 -4.56 -30.14
N GLY A 46 -2.08 -3.28 -29.85
CA GLY A 46 -0.79 -2.63 -30.13
C GLY A 46 0.39 -3.30 -29.41
N TRP A 47 0.20 -3.68 -28.14
CA TRP A 47 1.21 -4.41 -27.38
C TRP A 47 1.54 -5.78 -27.95
N LEU A 48 0.53 -6.51 -28.42
CA LEU A 48 0.69 -7.83 -29.02
C LEU A 48 1.50 -7.76 -30.31
N ILE A 49 1.18 -6.80 -31.19
CA ILE A 49 1.90 -6.59 -32.46
C ILE A 49 3.35 -6.20 -32.18
N LEU A 50 3.57 -5.30 -31.24
CA LEU A 50 4.91 -4.81 -30.92
C LEU A 50 5.79 -5.90 -30.27
N ALA A 51 5.21 -6.75 -29.41
CA ALA A 51 5.91 -7.91 -28.83
C ALA A 51 6.21 -9.01 -29.88
N LEU A 52 5.37 -9.16 -30.91
CA LEU A 52 5.53 -10.14 -31.98
C LEU A 52 6.61 -9.73 -32.99
N VAL A 53 6.63 -8.45 -33.40
CA VAL A 53 7.51 -7.96 -34.48
C VAL A 53 8.92 -7.67 -33.98
N LEU A 54 9.09 -7.19 -32.74
CA LEU A 54 10.39 -6.81 -32.21
C LEU A 54 10.57 -7.33 -30.78
N PRO A 55 11.20 -8.49 -30.57
CA PRO A 55 11.43 -9.07 -29.24
C PRO A 55 12.12 -8.12 -28.26
N TYR A 56 13.21 -7.49 -28.71
CA TYR A 56 14.04 -6.61 -27.89
C TYR A 56 13.43 -5.22 -27.73
N LEU A 57 12.82 -4.68 -28.80
CA LEU A 57 12.12 -3.39 -28.76
C LEU A 57 10.82 -3.50 -27.95
N GLY A 58 10.18 -4.67 -27.97
CA GLY A 58 8.98 -5.01 -27.22
C GLY A 58 9.17 -4.88 -25.72
N VAL A 59 10.26 -5.46 -25.21
CA VAL A 59 10.65 -5.34 -23.80
C VAL A 59 11.00 -3.89 -23.45
N LEU A 60 11.74 -3.18 -24.31
CA LEU A 60 12.16 -1.80 -24.05
C LEU A 60 10.97 -0.84 -23.97
N VAL A 61 10.05 -0.94 -24.93
CA VAL A 61 8.82 -0.14 -24.95
C VAL A 61 7.90 -0.55 -23.80
N TYR A 62 7.81 -1.84 -23.45
CA TYR A 62 7.04 -2.32 -22.30
C TYR A 62 7.53 -1.71 -21.00
N VAL A 63 8.83 -1.65 -20.77
CA VAL A 63 9.40 -0.98 -19.59
C VAL A 63 9.10 0.52 -19.60
N ILE A 64 9.20 1.20 -20.74
CA ILE A 64 8.93 2.65 -20.84
C ILE A 64 7.45 2.96 -20.58
N ALA A 65 6.54 2.20 -21.19
CA ALA A 65 5.12 2.45 -21.06
C ALA A 65 4.54 1.96 -19.73
N ARG A 66 5.05 0.84 -19.20
CA ARG A 66 4.58 0.28 -17.94
C ARG A 66 5.31 0.83 -16.71
N GLY A 67 6.50 1.41 -16.88
CA GLY A 67 7.21 2.16 -15.83
C GLY A 67 6.40 3.32 -15.26
N ARG A 68 5.54 3.93 -16.09
CA ARG A 68 4.59 4.98 -15.65
C ARG A 68 3.50 4.45 -14.70
N SER A 69 3.12 3.18 -14.83
CA SER A 69 2.03 2.59 -14.04
C SER A 69 2.44 2.18 -12.62
N MET A 70 3.74 2.01 -12.35
CA MET A 70 4.24 1.80 -10.97
C MET A 70 4.20 3.11 -10.21
N GLY A 71 4.78 4.18 -10.76
CA GLY A 71 4.81 5.49 -10.08
C GLY A 71 3.43 6.09 -9.79
N ALA A 72 2.43 5.86 -10.64
CA ALA A 72 1.07 6.36 -10.40
C ALA A 72 0.33 5.58 -9.29
N ARG A 73 0.58 4.27 -9.19
CA ARG A 73 -0.01 3.42 -8.13
C ARG A 73 0.67 3.66 -6.80
N ASP A 74 2.00 3.76 -6.80
CA ASP A 74 2.78 4.09 -5.61
C ASP A 74 2.41 5.47 -5.08
N ALA A 75 2.19 6.46 -5.96
CA ALA A 75 1.75 7.80 -5.54
C ALA A 75 0.31 7.81 -4.98
N LYS A 76 -0.58 6.96 -5.50
CA LYS A 76 -1.95 6.84 -4.98
C LYS A 76 -1.98 6.11 -3.64
N GLU A 77 -1.24 5.00 -3.53
CA GLU A 77 -1.11 4.22 -2.30
C GLU A 77 -0.38 5.01 -1.21
N ALA A 78 0.65 5.79 -1.56
CA ALA A 78 1.30 6.72 -0.64
C ALA A 78 0.31 7.81 -0.15
N LYS A 79 -0.53 8.37 -1.03
CA LYS A 79 -1.56 9.33 -0.63
C LYS A 79 -2.64 8.71 0.27
N GLU A 80 -3.08 7.48 -0.03
CA GLU A 80 -4.06 6.76 0.79
C GLU A 80 -3.49 6.41 2.17
N ARG A 81 -2.22 5.98 2.24
CA ARG A 81 -1.51 5.72 3.50
C ARG A 81 -1.29 6.99 4.32
N ASP A 82 -0.91 8.11 3.68
CA ASP A 82 -0.78 9.41 4.35
C ASP A 82 -2.13 9.91 4.89
N ALA A 83 -3.21 9.71 4.14
CA ALA A 83 -4.55 10.07 4.58
C ALA A 83 -5.01 9.22 5.78
N ALA A 84 -4.77 7.90 5.75
CA ALA A 84 -5.06 7.01 6.86
C ALA A 84 -4.22 7.33 8.10
N PHE A 85 -2.94 7.65 7.93
CA PHE A 85 -2.07 8.05 9.03
C PHE A 85 -2.51 9.39 9.63
N LYS A 86 -2.86 10.39 8.82
CA LYS A 86 -3.41 11.66 9.31
C LYS A 86 -4.75 11.48 10.02
N ALA A 87 -5.60 10.56 9.58
CA ALA A 87 -6.84 10.23 10.25
C ALA A 87 -6.58 9.58 11.62
N TYR A 88 -5.65 8.62 11.68
CA TYR A 88 -5.23 8.00 12.94
C TYR A 88 -4.60 9.02 13.90
N VAL A 89 -3.70 9.88 13.42
CA VAL A 89 -3.09 10.94 14.24
C VAL A 89 -4.13 11.98 14.66
N ARG A 90 -5.14 12.30 13.85
CA ARG A 90 -6.24 13.19 14.25
C ARG A 90 -7.19 12.55 15.25
N ASP A 91 -7.37 11.24 15.20
CA ASP A 91 -8.20 10.50 16.15
C ASP A 91 -7.44 10.34 17.48
N ALA A 92 -6.18 9.91 17.43
CA ALA A 92 -5.27 9.82 18.57
C ALA A 92 -4.92 11.20 19.18
N ALA A 93 -4.72 12.22 18.35
CA ALA A 93 -4.63 13.61 18.81
C ALA A 93 -6.02 14.25 18.99
N GLY A 94 -7.12 13.61 18.62
CA GLY A 94 -8.46 14.01 19.04
C GLY A 94 -8.68 13.60 20.48
N THR A 95 -8.09 12.47 20.86
CA THR A 95 -7.96 12.02 22.24
C THR A 95 -6.86 12.75 23.02
N ASP A 96 -5.79 13.24 22.36
CA ASP A 96 -4.62 13.86 23.04
C ASP A 96 -4.36 15.37 22.77
N ALA A 97 -4.94 16.01 21.75
CA ALA A 97 -4.85 17.46 21.51
C ALA A 97 -5.87 18.26 22.32
N GLY A 98 -6.47 17.63 23.31
CA GLY A 98 -6.84 18.30 24.55
C GLY A 98 -5.64 18.33 25.49
N GLY A 99 -4.60 19.12 25.20
CA GLY A 99 -3.55 19.48 26.17
C GLY A 99 -4.04 20.24 27.41
N GLY A 100 -5.36 20.39 27.56
CA GLY A 100 -6.07 20.79 28.78
C GLY A 100 -7.22 19.86 29.18
N SER A 101 -7.41 18.72 28.50
CA SER A 101 -8.53 17.79 28.72
C SER A 101 -8.37 16.98 29.99
N THR A 102 -7.19 16.40 30.29
CA THR A 102 -7.01 15.66 31.55
C THR A 102 -7.17 16.57 32.77
N LYS A 103 -6.68 17.81 32.70
CA LYS A 103 -6.81 18.76 33.82
C LYS A 103 -8.20 19.38 33.92
N GLY A 104 -8.87 19.65 32.80
CA GLY A 104 -10.24 20.15 32.74
C GLY A 104 -11.25 19.11 33.21
N ASN A 105 -11.19 17.87 32.69
CA ASN A 105 -12.10 16.80 33.08
C ASN A 105 -11.96 16.46 34.57
N HIS A 106 -10.75 16.43 35.13
CA HIS A 106 -10.58 16.22 36.57
C HIS A 106 -11.16 17.38 37.41
N VAL A 107 -11.11 18.61 36.93
CA VAL A 107 -11.72 19.77 37.63
C VAL A 107 -13.25 19.72 37.51
N GLU A 108 -13.81 19.39 36.35
CA GLU A 108 -15.24 19.16 36.15
C GLU A 108 -15.75 17.99 37.01
N ASP A 109 -15.01 16.90 37.10
CA ASP A 109 -15.36 15.72 37.89
C ASP A 109 -15.27 16.00 39.40
N LEU A 110 -14.29 16.78 39.84
CA LEU A 110 -14.20 17.27 41.22
C LEU A 110 -15.35 18.21 41.58
N ALA A 111 -15.80 19.05 40.63
CA ALA A 111 -16.95 19.94 40.83
C ALA A 111 -18.27 19.16 40.96
N LYS A 112 -18.47 18.12 40.13
CA LYS A 112 -19.62 17.22 40.24
C LYS A 112 -19.63 16.44 41.56
N LEU A 113 -18.46 15.97 42.01
CA LEU A 113 -18.34 15.29 43.31
C LEU A 113 -18.69 16.20 44.49
N ALA A 114 -18.30 17.48 44.44
CA ALA A 114 -18.66 18.44 45.48
C ALA A 114 -20.18 18.69 45.53
N ASP A 115 -20.79 18.88 44.37
CA ASP A 115 -22.24 19.07 44.23
C ASP A 115 -23.05 17.84 44.70
N LEU A 116 -22.56 16.62 44.44
CA LEU A 116 -23.18 15.39 44.96
C LEU A 116 -23.10 15.28 46.48
N LYS A 117 -21.99 15.74 47.08
CA LYS A 117 -21.84 15.81 48.54
C LYS A 117 -22.81 16.83 49.14
N ASP A 118 -22.90 18.02 48.54
CA ASP A 118 -23.77 19.09 49.03
C ASP A 118 -25.26 18.72 48.96
N ARG A 119 -25.64 17.88 47.99
CA ARG A 119 -26.98 17.28 47.90
C ARG A 119 -27.21 16.10 48.84
N GLY A 120 -26.21 15.69 49.61
CA GLY A 120 -26.27 14.54 50.52
C GLY A 120 -26.34 13.18 49.82
N ALA A 121 -25.99 13.12 48.53
CA ALA A 121 -26.05 11.88 47.75
C ALA A 121 -24.85 10.94 48.01
N ILE A 122 -23.76 11.48 48.55
CA ILE A 122 -22.56 10.73 48.93
C ILE A 122 -22.10 11.15 50.33
N THR A 123 -21.52 10.21 51.06
CA THR A 123 -20.96 10.46 52.40
C THR A 123 -19.58 11.11 52.33
N ASP A 124 -19.14 11.75 53.42
CA ASP A 124 -17.83 12.40 53.50
C ASP A 124 -16.66 11.46 53.20
N GLU A 125 -16.80 10.18 53.58
CA GLU A 125 -15.78 9.17 53.37
C GLU A 125 -15.67 8.78 51.89
N GLU A 126 -16.81 8.62 51.21
CA GLU A 126 -16.87 8.31 49.78
C GLU A 126 -16.35 9.46 48.92
N TYR A 127 -16.65 10.71 49.31
CA TYR A 127 -16.12 11.90 48.65
C TYR A 127 -14.59 11.96 48.73
N ARG A 128 -14.00 11.67 49.91
CA ARG A 128 -12.55 11.67 50.09
C ARG A 128 -11.86 10.61 49.23
N GLN A 129 -12.42 9.40 49.17
CA GLN A 129 -11.85 8.32 48.35
C GLN A 129 -11.90 8.64 46.84
N ALA A 130 -13.00 9.23 46.36
CA ALA A 130 -13.13 9.63 44.96
C ALA A 130 -12.16 10.78 44.61
N LYS A 131 -12.01 11.76 45.50
CA LYS A 131 -11.08 12.88 45.34
C LYS A 131 -9.62 12.41 45.27
N THR A 132 -9.21 11.44 46.09
CA THR A 132 -7.85 10.89 46.03
C THR A 132 -7.58 10.14 44.73
N LYS A 133 -8.56 9.41 44.18
CA LYS A 133 -8.43 8.71 42.89
C LYS A 133 -8.33 9.65 41.68
N LEU A 134 -8.87 10.87 41.78
CA LEU A 134 -8.82 11.88 40.71
C LEU A 134 -7.58 12.78 40.78
N LEU A 135 -6.88 12.82 41.91
CA LEU A 135 -5.70 13.66 42.15
C LEU A 135 -4.37 12.90 41.99
N VAL A 136 -4.42 11.59 41.75
CA VAL A 136 -3.26 10.68 41.52
C VAL A 136 -3.22 10.33 40.04
#